data_AF-A0A7Y6E3M7-F1
#
_entry.id   AF-A0A7Y6E3M7-F1
#
_cell.length_a   1.000
_cell.length_b   1.000
_cell.length_c   1.000
_cell.angle_alpha   90.00
_cell.angle_beta   90.00
_cell.angle_gamma   90.00
#
_symmetry.space_group_name_H-M   'P 1'
#
loop_
_entity.id
_entity.type
_entity.pdbx_description
1 polymer ?
#
loop_
_entity_poly.entity_id
_entity_poly.type
_entity_poly.pdbx_seq_one_letter_code
_entity_poly.pdbx_strand_id
1 'polypeptide(L)'
;MKSGELPSLRSIITRHRGIAALAVGLAVCLGLLTWTLAPTGYLDGLRRAAAQETGPPRDAQPPLPPAVPAPQVEAAPGELCSTEVNRHPAAEVDGGRFVVNPNEWNAVGGLCIRTDGGADFRVTQSGVSARTLVDPDRGPGAYAHITTPQAGGLLPIRVDRLRYATSSWRTETPDAGTYNASYDLWFSSVPGTCSFTESAELMIWIDSRNKRPSGTPSRTPAQIGGSSYAVYELPKSGSHTIIVYQMAEPTDAVANLDLRAFTLDAMARGYVPGESELCSVQAGFEVWDGGVGLRTDSFSFDAAAGFPTGAVTSGVPGKCLAVPEGARSPVVGTCDGTPAQEWSRTAADTFVHAGTCLEAGRGGSVFLAPCTESPAQRWRPGASDALVNQASGQCLDAADPAGPRVHMCDRGAAQTWYPPV
;
A
#
# COMPACT_ATOMS: atom_id res chain seq x y z
N MET A 1 62.86 -17.18 -4.75
CA MET A 1 63.44 -17.25 -6.10
C MET A 1 62.36 -17.71 -7.06
N LYS A 2 62.04 -16.84 -8.04
CA LYS A 2 61.45 -17.13 -9.37
C LYS A 2 60.09 -17.87 -9.42
N SER A 3 58.99 -17.17 -9.68
CA SER A 3 58.48 -16.70 -11.00
C SER A 3 57.84 -17.82 -11.81
N GLY A 4 56.53 -17.76 -12.00
CA GLY A 4 55.92 -17.52 -13.33
C GLY A 4 55.44 -18.87 -13.89
N GLU A 5 54.46 -19.01 -14.75
CA GLU A 5 53.56 -18.12 -15.48
C GLU A 5 52.45 -19.05 -15.99
N LEU A 6 51.23 -18.54 -16.13
CA LEU A 6 50.14 -19.23 -16.83
C LEU A 6 50.48 -19.40 -18.33
N PRO A 7 49.89 -20.39 -19.00
CA PRO A 7 49.16 -20.02 -20.21
C PRO A 7 47.82 -20.72 -20.42
N SER A 8 46.86 -19.89 -20.81
CA SER A 8 46.02 -19.97 -22.03
C SER A 8 45.07 -21.15 -22.25
N LEU A 9 43.79 -20.77 -22.34
CA LEU A 9 42.68 -21.48 -22.99
C LEU A 9 42.99 -21.94 -24.42
N ARG A 10 42.54 -23.16 -24.78
CA ARG A 10 41.62 -23.40 -25.91
C ARG A 10 41.15 -24.87 -26.03
N SER A 11 39.82 -24.98 -26.14
CA SER A 11 38.98 -26.01 -26.80
C SER A 11 38.90 -27.43 -26.25
N ILE A 12 37.67 -27.94 -26.05
CA ILE A 12 37.05 -28.98 -26.88
C ILE A 12 35.59 -29.26 -26.45
N ILE A 13 34.64 -29.03 -27.38
CA ILE A 13 33.49 -29.86 -27.83
C ILE A 13 32.65 -30.58 -26.72
N THR A 14 31.31 -30.58 -26.60
CA THR A 14 30.26 -30.90 -27.59
C THR A 14 28.84 -30.80 -26.97
N ARG A 15 27.91 -30.14 -27.69
CA ARG A 15 26.44 -30.35 -27.88
C ARG A 15 25.52 -30.87 -26.75
N HIS A 16 24.41 -30.14 -26.56
CA HIS A 16 23.00 -30.58 -26.78
C HIS A 16 22.12 -29.30 -26.91
N ARG A 17 21.80 -28.85 -28.13
CA ARG A 17 20.51 -28.97 -28.88
C ARG A 17 19.24 -28.48 -28.14
N GLY A 18 18.70 -27.36 -28.63
CA GLY A 18 17.26 -27.08 -28.72
C GLY A 18 16.87 -25.61 -28.57
N ILE A 19 16.60 -24.90 -29.68
CA ILE A 19 15.45 -23.99 -29.95
C ILE A 19 15.73 -23.08 -31.17
N ALA A 20 14.65 -22.88 -31.94
CA ALA A 20 14.35 -22.17 -33.19
C ALA A 20 15.15 -20.94 -33.66
N ALA A 21 15.26 -20.79 -35.01
CA ALA A 21 15.00 -19.55 -35.74
C ALA A 21 14.86 -19.81 -37.26
N LEU A 22 13.76 -19.37 -37.88
CA LEU A 22 13.57 -19.28 -39.33
C LEU A 22 14.10 -17.93 -39.83
N ALA A 23 14.84 -17.97 -40.95
CA ALA A 23 15.35 -16.84 -41.70
C ALA A 23 14.75 -16.86 -43.12
N VAL A 24 14.49 -15.70 -43.72
CA VAL A 24 14.63 -15.34 -45.15
C VAL A 24 14.53 -13.79 -45.16
N GLY A 25 15.36 -12.98 -45.81
CA GLY A 25 16.27 -13.16 -46.94
C GLY A 25 16.00 -11.99 -47.91
N LEU A 26 16.98 -11.12 -48.09
CA LEU A 26 16.93 -9.89 -48.90
C LEU A 26 17.35 -10.19 -50.34
N ALA A 27 16.62 -9.70 -51.36
CA ALA A 27 17.15 -9.49 -52.72
C ALA A 27 16.31 -8.51 -53.58
N VAL A 28 16.96 -7.38 -53.86
CA VAL A 28 16.95 -6.40 -54.99
C VAL A 28 16.06 -6.67 -56.22
N CYS A 29 15.39 -5.60 -56.72
CA CYS A 29 15.26 -5.31 -58.16
C CYS A 29 14.91 -3.82 -58.45
N LEU A 30 15.68 -3.16 -59.32
CA LEU A 30 15.39 -1.86 -59.94
C LEU A 30 14.45 -2.02 -61.15
N GLY A 31 13.57 -1.04 -61.40
CA GLY A 31 12.81 -0.91 -62.65
C GLY A 31 11.91 0.32 -62.70
N LEU A 32 12.24 1.27 -63.58
CA LEU A 32 11.51 2.52 -63.91
C LEU A 32 10.15 2.26 -64.59
N LEU A 33 9.11 3.05 -64.30
CA LEU A 33 8.04 3.38 -65.28
C LEU A 33 7.23 4.65 -64.93
N THR A 34 7.39 5.63 -65.82
CA THR A 34 6.40 6.53 -66.47
C THR A 34 5.43 7.42 -65.69
N TRP A 35 5.48 8.70 -66.05
CA TRP A 35 4.49 9.75 -65.81
C TRP A 35 3.29 9.65 -66.75
N THR A 36 2.06 9.80 -66.23
CA THR A 36 0.91 10.37 -66.95
C THR A 36 0.02 11.19 -65.99
N LEU A 37 -0.58 12.23 -66.55
CA LEU A 37 -1.18 13.41 -65.92
C LEU A 37 -2.52 13.14 -65.20
N ALA A 38 -2.78 13.88 -64.11
CA ALA A 38 -4.11 14.06 -63.51
C ALA A 38 -4.60 15.52 -63.64
N PRO A 39 -5.92 15.78 -63.72
CA PRO A 39 -6.47 17.02 -64.28
C PRO A 39 -6.58 18.18 -63.28
N THR A 40 -6.52 19.37 -63.85
CA THR A 40 -6.77 20.70 -63.29
C THR A 40 -8.11 20.84 -62.58
N GLY A 41 -8.08 21.22 -61.30
CA GLY A 41 -9.29 21.64 -60.59
C GLY A 41 -9.14 21.77 -59.08
N TYR A 42 -8.07 22.40 -58.56
CA TYR A 42 -7.95 22.68 -57.12
C TYR A 42 -6.96 23.82 -56.79
N LEU A 43 -7.00 24.91 -57.57
CA LEU A 43 -6.10 26.08 -57.32
C LEU A 43 -6.82 27.42 -57.18
N ASP A 44 -8.16 27.45 -57.08
CA ASP A 44 -8.92 28.71 -56.92
C ASP A 44 -9.46 28.96 -55.49
N GLY A 45 -9.28 28.02 -54.55
CA GLY A 45 -9.73 28.16 -53.16
C GLY A 45 -8.73 28.82 -52.20
N LEU A 46 -7.44 28.84 -52.54
CA LEU A 46 -6.37 29.26 -51.60
C LEU A 46 -5.89 30.71 -51.79
N ARG A 47 -6.44 31.46 -52.76
CA ARG A 47 -6.03 32.86 -53.00
C ARG A 47 -6.98 33.92 -52.42
N ARG A 48 -8.06 33.54 -51.73
CA ARG A 48 -9.03 34.49 -51.14
C ARG A 48 -9.07 34.55 -49.61
N ALA A 49 -8.19 33.84 -48.90
CA ALA A 49 -8.11 33.91 -47.43
C ALA A 49 -6.88 34.65 -46.89
N ALA A 50 -6.06 35.27 -47.75
CA ALA A 50 -4.81 35.94 -47.36
C ALA A 50 -4.84 37.48 -47.54
N ALA A 51 -6.02 38.09 -47.56
CA ALA A 51 -6.17 39.53 -47.78
C ALA A 51 -7.31 40.13 -46.94
N GLN A 52 -7.24 39.98 -45.62
CA GLN A 52 -7.90 40.90 -44.69
C GLN A 52 -7.34 40.71 -43.28
N GLU A 53 -7.14 41.83 -42.58
CA GLU A 53 -6.61 42.01 -41.21
C GLU A 53 -5.10 42.33 -41.08
N THR A 54 -4.69 43.49 -41.60
CA THR A 54 -3.61 44.28 -40.99
C THR A 54 -4.22 45.27 -39.98
N GLY A 55 -4.38 44.84 -38.73
CA GLY A 55 -4.60 45.75 -37.60
C GLY A 55 -3.32 46.51 -37.22
N PRO A 56 -3.40 47.63 -36.48
CA PRO A 56 -2.21 48.35 -36.02
C PRO A 56 -1.36 47.44 -35.10
N PRO A 57 -0.03 47.68 -35.00
CA PRO A 57 0.84 46.85 -34.20
C PRO A 57 0.35 46.84 -32.74
N ARG A 58 0.17 45.64 -32.18
CA ARG A 58 0.00 45.50 -30.72
C ARG A 58 1.27 46.07 -30.08
N ASP A 59 1.12 47.08 -29.25
CA ASP A 59 2.19 47.53 -28.36
C ASP A 59 2.78 46.29 -27.67
N ALA A 60 4.10 46.12 -27.79
CA ALA A 60 4.80 45.04 -27.14
C ALA A 60 4.53 45.14 -25.63
N GLN A 61 3.78 44.18 -25.12
CA GLN A 61 3.54 44.05 -23.68
C GLN A 61 4.93 43.96 -23.02
N PRO A 62 5.25 44.84 -22.06
CA PRO A 62 6.56 44.79 -21.41
C PRO A 62 6.81 43.38 -20.89
N PRO A 63 8.05 42.87 -20.98
CA PRO A 63 8.37 41.54 -20.49
C PRO A 63 7.84 41.41 -19.06
N LEU A 64 7.17 40.28 -18.80
CA LEU A 64 6.78 39.94 -17.44
C LEU A 64 8.01 40.13 -16.54
N PRO A 65 7.88 40.85 -15.41
CA PRO A 65 9.00 40.97 -14.49
C PRO A 65 9.54 39.56 -14.20
N PRO A 66 10.87 39.41 -14.08
CA PRO A 66 11.43 38.13 -13.69
C PRO A 66 10.69 37.64 -12.44
N ALA A 67 10.32 36.35 -12.42
CA ALA A 67 9.68 35.75 -11.27
C ALA A 67 10.55 36.08 -10.04
N VAL A 68 10.06 36.95 -9.17
CA VAL A 68 10.70 37.19 -7.88
C VAL A 68 10.67 35.84 -7.18
N PRO A 69 11.83 35.27 -6.77
CA PRO A 69 11.83 34.04 -6.00
C PRO A 69 10.87 34.23 -4.83
N ALA A 70 9.94 33.30 -4.64
CA ALA A 70 9.14 33.31 -3.43
C ALA A 70 10.10 33.36 -2.23
N PRO A 71 9.88 34.23 -1.23
CA PRO A 71 10.75 34.28 -0.07
C PRO A 71 10.80 32.88 0.55
N GLN A 72 11.99 32.27 0.56
CA GLN A 72 12.23 30.98 1.17
C GLN A 72 11.94 31.10 2.68
N VAL A 73 11.22 30.13 3.22
CA VAL A 73 10.95 30.03 4.65
C VAL A 73 12.29 29.85 5.39
N GLU A 74 12.63 30.77 6.30
CA GLU A 74 13.85 30.69 7.12
C GLU A 74 13.55 29.99 8.45
N ALA A 75 14.42 29.06 8.85
CA ALA A 75 14.24 28.27 10.06
C ALA A 75 14.39 29.13 11.32
N ALA A 76 13.35 29.19 12.16
CA ALA A 76 13.50 29.72 13.51
C ALA A 76 14.23 28.69 14.41
N PRO A 77 14.83 29.10 15.54
CA PRO A 77 15.46 28.18 16.47
C PRO A 77 14.53 27.03 16.88
N GLY A 78 15.01 25.79 16.75
CA GLY A 78 14.25 24.58 17.06
C GLY A 78 13.26 24.14 15.98
N GLU A 79 13.27 24.75 14.79
CA GLU A 79 12.50 24.28 13.63
C GLU A 79 13.35 23.37 12.73
N LEU A 80 12.66 22.40 12.13
CA LEU A 80 13.17 21.52 11.10
C LEU A 80 12.50 21.93 9.78
N CYS A 81 13.28 22.45 8.83
CA CYS A 81 12.75 23.10 7.62
C CYS A 81 13.28 22.48 6.34
N SER A 82 12.38 22.15 5.42
CA SER A 82 12.73 21.90 4.03
C SER A 82 13.33 23.17 3.43
N THR A 83 14.48 23.00 2.77
CA THR A 83 15.23 24.06 2.09
C THR A 83 15.57 23.61 0.68
N GLU A 84 16.05 24.53 -0.16
CA GLU A 84 16.53 24.19 -1.50
C GLU A 84 17.68 23.15 -1.47
N VAL A 85 18.50 23.15 -0.41
CA VAL A 85 19.64 22.24 -0.25
C VAL A 85 19.22 20.89 0.34
N ASN A 86 18.37 20.92 1.37
CA ASN A 86 17.84 19.73 2.02
C ASN A 86 16.31 19.80 2.05
N ARG A 87 15.67 19.14 1.08
CA ARG A 87 14.21 19.07 0.98
C ARG A 87 13.57 18.12 1.99
N HIS A 88 14.34 17.18 2.54
CA HIS A 88 13.83 16.09 3.37
C HIS A 88 14.62 15.98 4.70
N PRO A 89 14.77 17.08 5.46
CA PRO A 89 15.45 17.01 6.75
C PRO A 89 14.66 16.11 7.70
N ALA A 90 15.33 15.48 8.65
CA ALA A 90 14.73 14.52 9.54
C ALA A 90 15.20 14.75 10.97
N ALA A 91 14.33 14.51 11.95
CA ALA A 91 14.66 14.49 13.37
C ALA A 91 14.01 13.27 14.04
N GLU A 92 14.77 12.59 14.89
CA GLU A 92 14.26 11.52 15.74
C GLU A 92 13.38 12.07 16.86
N VAL A 93 12.30 11.34 17.17
CA VAL A 93 11.37 11.66 18.25
C VAL A 93 11.01 10.39 19.04
N ASP A 94 10.42 10.56 20.21
CA ASP A 94 10.07 9.48 21.15
C ASP A 94 11.27 8.55 21.42
N GLY A 95 12.43 9.15 21.69
CA GLY A 95 13.68 8.43 21.95
C GLY A 95 14.20 7.64 20.74
N GLY A 96 13.91 8.08 19.51
CA GLY A 96 14.33 7.42 18.27
C GLY A 96 13.34 6.35 17.78
N ARG A 97 12.20 6.19 18.45
CA ARG A 97 11.14 5.27 18.00
C ARG A 97 10.51 5.72 16.68
N PHE A 98 10.47 7.02 16.42
CA PHE A 98 9.94 7.61 15.19
C PHE A 98 10.84 8.74 14.66
N VAL A 99 10.55 9.18 13.45
CA VAL A 99 11.22 10.28 12.77
C VAL A 99 10.18 11.25 12.24
N VAL A 100 10.38 12.56 12.38
CA VAL A 100 9.54 13.60 11.77
C VAL A 100 10.26 14.26 10.58
N ASN A 101 9.51 14.60 9.53
CA ASN A 101 10.05 15.15 8.29
C ASN A 101 9.04 16.13 7.63
N PRO A 102 9.42 17.40 7.35
CA PRO A 102 8.57 18.36 6.63
C PRO A 102 8.35 18.00 5.15
N ASN A 103 9.32 17.30 4.53
CA ASN A 103 9.24 16.64 3.23
C ASN A 103 8.58 17.47 2.10
N GLU A 104 9.13 18.64 1.79
CA GLU A 104 8.73 19.44 0.61
C GLU A 104 9.29 18.86 -0.69
N TRP A 105 8.68 17.79 -1.19
CA TRP A 105 9.20 17.03 -2.31
C TRP A 105 8.81 17.59 -3.69
N ASN A 106 7.76 18.41 -3.80
CA ASN A 106 7.22 18.92 -5.07
C ASN A 106 6.80 20.41 -5.00
N ALA A 107 7.44 21.18 -4.13
CA ALA A 107 7.35 22.64 -4.12
C ALA A 107 8.73 23.29 -3.91
N VAL A 108 8.77 24.62 -3.99
CA VAL A 108 9.97 25.46 -3.77
C VAL A 108 9.68 26.68 -2.88
N GLY A 109 8.74 26.56 -1.95
CA GLY A 109 8.37 27.61 -0.99
C GLY A 109 8.94 27.42 0.42
N GLY A 110 9.44 26.24 0.76
CA GLY A 110 9.86 25.87 2.11
C GLY A 110 8.69 25.41 2.98
N LEU A 111 8.94 24.43 3.86
CA LEU A 111 8.01 24.02 4.91
C LEU A 111 8.79 23.71 6.18
N CYS A 112 8.37 24.29 7.30
CA CYS A 112 8.97 24.07 8.62
C CYS A 112 8.01 23.34 9.54
N ILE A 113 8.57 22.38 10.29
CA ILE A 113 7.90 21.74 11.41
C ILE A 113 8.67 21.98 12.71
N ARG A 114 7.98 21.84 13.83
CA ARG A 114 8.55 21.80 15.18
C ARG A 114 7.96 20.63 15.96
N THR A 115 8.76 20.02 16.82
CA THR A 115 8.39 18.99 17.79
C THR A 115 9.05 19.33 19.13
N ASP A 116 8.49 18.87 20.24
CA ASP A 116 9.14 18.95 21.55
C ASP A 116 10.00 17.71 21.88
N GLY A 117 10.08 16.75 20.95
CA GLY A 117 10.77 15.47 21.09
C GLY A 117 9.83 14.30 21.38
N GLY A 118 8.55 14.55 21.67
CA GLY A 118 7.49 13.54 21.68
C GLY A 118 7.10 13.08 20.29
N ALA A 119 6.26 12.04 20.20
CA ALA A 119 5.71 11.52 18.95
C ALA A 119 4.65 12.46 18.34
N ASP A 120 5.05 13.70 18.07
CA ASP A 120 4.23 14.81 17.63
C ASP A 120 5.03 15.74 16.71
N PHE A 121 4.31 16.58 15.97
CA PHE A 121 4.89 17.75 15.32
C PHE A 121 3.80 18.74 14.94
N ARG A 122 4.19 20.00 14.71
CA ARG A 122 3.34 21.06 14.14
C ARG A 122 4.02 21.71 12.95
N VAL A 123 3.28 21.97 11.88
CA VAL A 123 3.71 22.85 10.79
C VAL A 123 3.67 24.29 11.26
N THR A 124 4.84 24.92 11.37
CA THR A 124 4.98 26.30 11.88
C THR A 124 5.03 27.33 10.76
N GLN A 125 5.58 26.94 9.60
CA GLN A 125 5.70 27.79 8.42
C GLN A 125 5.47 26.94 7.16
N SER A 126 4.86 27.53 6.13
CA SER A 126 4.67 26.87 4.84
C SER A 126 4.56 27.90 3.73
N GLY A 127 5.43 27.78 2.74
CA GLY A 127 5.35 28.47 1.45
C GLY A 127 4.65 27.66 0.37
N VAL A 128 4.05 26.51 0.71
CA VAL A 128 3.37 25.64 -0.26
C VAL A 128 2.06 26.27 -0.72
N SER A 129 1.94 26.44 -2.05
CA SER A 129 0.79 27.03 -2.72
C SER A 129 0.78 26.63 -4.19
N ALA A 130 -0.33 26.89 -4.89
CA ALA A 130 -0.40 26.68 -6.35
C ALA A 130 0.71 27.39 -7.15
N ARG A 131 1.33 28.45 -6.62
CA ARG A 131 2.43 29.18 -7.29
C ARG A 131 3.81 28.60 -7.03
N THR A 132 3.95 27.77 -6.00
CA THR A 132 5.23 27.20 -5.58
C THR A 132 5.34 25.70 -5.88
N LEU A 133 4.25 25.06 -6.34
CA LEU A 133 4.29 23.70 -6.87
C LEU A 133 5.20 23.60 -8.10
N VAL A 134 6.06 22.57 -8.12
CA VAL A 134 6.93 22.27 -9.25
C VAL A 134 6.15 21.56 -10.36
N ASP A 135 5.35 20.55 -9.98
CA ASP A 135 4.45 19.83 -10.88
C ASP A 135 3.06 19.70 -10.23
N PRO A 136 2.10 20.57 -10.59
CA PRO A 136 0.75 20.56 -10.02
C PRO A 136 -0.05 19.28 -10.32
N ASP A 137 0.29 18.56 -11.38
CA ASP A 137 -0.42 17.33 -11.78
C ASP A 137 0.11 16.09 -11.04
N ARG A 138 1.30 16.19 -10.44
CA ARG A 138 1.96 15.08 -9.76
C ARG A 138 1.46 14.82 -8.33
N GLY A 139 0.95 15.82 -7.61
CA GLY A 139 0.51 15.63 -6.23
C GLY A 139 0.64 16.88 -5.36
N PRO A 140 0.67 16.74 -4.02
CA PRO A 140 0.93 17.85 -3.11
C PRO A 140 2.33 18.42 -3.32
N GLY A 141 2.59 19.58 -2.72
CA GLY A 141 3.93 20.17 -2.67
C GLY A 141 4.80 19.57 -1.58
N ALA A 142 4.19 19.15 -0.47
CA ALA A 142 4.86 18.54 0.67
C ALA A 142 4.01 17.45 1.32
N TYR A 143 4.67 16.54 2.03
CA TYR A 143 4.00 15.58 2.92
C TYR A 143 4.65 15.62 4.29
N ALA A 144 4.25 16.57 5.14
CA ALA A 144 4.83 16.71 6.48
C ALA A 144 4.31 15.58 7.38
N HIS A 145 5.19 14.72 7.89
CA HIS A 145 4.79 13.47 8.53
C HIS A 145 5.69 13.03 9.69
N ILE A 146 5.15 12.11 10.50
CA ILE A 146 5.90 11.23 11.40
C ILE A 146 5.95 9.83 10.78
N THR A 147 7.09 9.15 10.87
CA THR A 147 7.34 7.83 10.25
C THR A 147 8.09 6.89 11.19
N THR A 148 7.91 5.58 10.98
CA THR A 148 8.84 4.57 11.46
C THR A 148 10.27 4.78 10.93
N PRO A 149 11.32 4.51 11.73
CA PRO A 149 12.70 4.59 11.26
C PRO A 149 13.01 3.48 10.26
N GLN A 150 13.89 3.76 9.29
CA GLN A 150 14.29 2.77 8.28
C GLN A 150 15.24 1.68 8.81
N ALA A 151 15.91 1.91 9.95
CA ALA A 151 16.82 0.97 10.57
C ALA A 151 16.54 0.85 12.08
N GLY A 152 16.72 -0.36 12.63
CA GLY A 152 16.55 -0.62 14.07
C GLY A 152 15.10 -0.57 14.57
N GLY A 153 14.11 -0.40 13.68
CA GLY A 153 12.69 -0.39 14.00
C GLY A 153 11.99 -1.75 13.89
N LEU A 154 10.66 -1.74 13.97
CA LEU A 154 9.79 -2.93 13.85
C LEU A 154 9.65 -3.45 12.41
N LEU A 155 10.05 -2.65 11.41
CA LEU A 155 9.93 -2.92 9.98
C LEU A 155 11.33 -3.13 9.37
N PRO A 156 11.47 -3.88 8.26
CA PRO A 156 10.39 -4.44 7.42
C PRO A 156 9.77 -5.74 7.95
N ILE A 157 8.50 -5.97 7.61
CA ILE A 157 7.80 -7.25 7.84
C ILE A 157 7.13 -7.70 6.55
N ARG A 158 7.36 -8.96 6.14
CA ARG A 158 6.68 -9.54 4.96
C ARG A 158 5.17 -9.57 5.17
N VAL A 159 4.41 -9.17 4.17
CA VAL A 159 2.96 -9.00 4.26
C VAL A 159 2.24 -10.31 4.63
N ASP A 160 2.64 -11.43 4.06
CA ASP A 160 2.11 -12.76 4.40
C ASP A 160 2.51 -13.27 5.80
N ARG A 161 3.40 -12.55 6.49
CA ARG A 161 3.84 -12.77 7.88
C ARG A 161 3.58 -11.55 8.76
N LEU A 162 2.73 -10.62 8.34
CA LEU A 162 2.32 -9.51 9.18
C LEU A 162 1.27 -10.05 10.15
N ARG A 163 1.67 -10.30 11.41
CA ARG A 163 0.73 -10.78 12.44
C ARG A 163 -0.28 -9.70 12.76
N TYR A 164 0.21 -8.52 13.08
CA TYR A 164 -0.59 -7.32 13.28
C TYR A 164 0.23 -6.09 12.91
N ALA A 165 -0.47 -5.02 12.56
CA ALA A 165 0.05 -3.66 12.46
C ALA A 165 -1.05 -2.71 12.91
N THR A 166 -0.82 -1.99 14.01
CA THR A 166 -1.82 -1.10 14.60
C THR A 166 -1.25 0.28 14.79
N SER A 167 -2.07 1.30 14.59
CA SER A 167 -1.69 2.69 14.84
C SER A 167 -2.79 3.46 15.53
N SER A 168 -2.41 4.38 16.40
CA SER A 168 -3.29 5.43 16.91
C SER A 168 -2.68 6.77 16.53
N TRP A 169 -3.52 7.71 16.11
CA TRP A 169 -3.08 9.02 15.67
C TRP A 169 -4.15 10.05 15.99
N ARG A 170 -3.73 11.19 16.54
CA ARG A 170 -4.56 12.35 16.81
C ARG A 170 -3.98 13.56 16.10
N THR A 171 -4.81 14.31 15.42
CA THR A 171 -4.44 15.47 14.63
C THR A 171 -5.31 16.68 14.94
N GLU A 172 -4.79 17.89 14.66
CA GLU A 172 -5.57 19.10 14.51
C GLU A 172 -5.36 19.70 13.11
N THR A 173 -6.46 20.01 12.43
CA THR A 173 -6.49 20.55 11.07
C THR A 173 -7.14 21.96 11.04
N PRO A 174 -6.43 23.03 10.62
CA PRO A 174 -6.98 24.40 10.57
C PRO A 174 -8.02 24.60 9.45
N ASP A 175 -9.10 25.36 9.67
CA ASP A 175 -10.16 25.50 8.65
C ASP A 175 -9.72 26.03 7.26
N ALA A 176 -8.59 26.74 7.19
CA ALA A 176 -8.05 27.28 5.94
C ALA A 176 -6.93 26.41 5.35
N GLY A 177 -6.94 26.27 4.03
CA GLY A 177 -5.91 25.58 3.25
C GLY A 177 -6.47 24.50 2.33
N THR A 178 -5.57 23.84 1.60
CA THR A 178 -5.89 22.66 0.78
C THR A 178 -4.90 21.56 1.13
N TYR A 179 -5.37 20.56 1.86
CA TYR A 179 -4.54 19.48 2.39
C TYR A 179 -5.40 18.26 2.76
N ASN A 180 -4.76 17.17 3.16
CA ASN A 180 -5.40 16.06 3.87
C ASN A 180 -4.69 15.75 5.19
N ALA A 181 -5.29 14.85 5.97
CA ALA A 181 -4.62 14.11 7.02
C ALA A 181 -4.64 12.63 6.60
N SER A 182 -3.46 12.07 6.30
CA SER A 182 -3.33 10.74 5.71
C SER A 182 -2.23 9.92 6.36
N TYR A 183 -2.42 8.60 6.31
CA TYR A 183 -1.32 7.65 6.38
C TYR A 183 -0.80 7.34 4.98
N ASP A 184 0.51 7.12 4.86
CA ASP A 184 1.15 6.51 3.68
C ASP A 184 1.91 5.26 4.14
N LEU A 185 1.48 4.10 3.65
CA LEU A 185 2.11 2.82 3.91
C LEU A 185 2.86 2.36 2.66
N TRP A 186 4.14 2.05 2.84
CA TRP A 186 5.03 1.68 1.76
C TRP A 186 5.40 0.21 1.83
N PHE A 187 5.26 -0.47 0.70
CA PHE A 187 5.59 -1.89 0.56
C PHE A 187 6.67 -2.08 -0.49
N SER A 188 7.77 -2.74 -0.13
CA SER A 188 8.86 -3.03 -1.06
C SER A 188 8.76 -4.47 -1.58
N SER A 189 8.96 -4.62 -2.89
CA SER A 189 9.11 -5.95 -3.52
C SER A 189 10.53 -6.52 -3.37
N VAL A 190 11.50 -5.70 -2.95
CA VAL A 190 12.89 -6.09 -2.76
C VAL A 190 13.19 -6.19 -1.26
N PRO A 191 13.48 -7.39 -0.73
CA PRO A 191 13.69 -7.59 0.70
C PRO A 191 14.74 -6.67 1.31
N GLY A 192 14.45 -6.11 2.49
CA GLY A 192 15.37 -5.24 3.23
C GLY A 192 15.53 -3.84 2.66
N THR A 193 14.69 -3.42 1.71
CA THR A 193 14.72 -2.08 1.13
C THR A 193 13.39 -1.34 1.35
N CYS A 194 13.40 -0.02 1.18
CA CYS A 194 12.19 0.79 1.15
C CYS A 194 12.30 1.85 0.04
N SER A 195 12.44 1.40 -1.20
CA SER A 195 12.48 2.31 -2.35
C SER A 195 11.06 2.77 -2.69
N PHE A 196 10.84 4.08 -2.72
CA PHE A 196 9.55 4.68 -3.06
C PHE A 196 9.21 4.62 -4.57
N THR A 197 10.11 4.12 -5.42
CA THR A 197 9.91 4.05 -6.88
C THR A 197 9.55 2.65 -7.39
N GLU A 198 9.72 1.61 -6.56
CA GLU A 198 9.43 0.21 -6.89
C GLU A 198 8.57 -0.44 -5.78
N SER A 199 7.54 0.29 -5.37
CA SER A 199 6.74 0.00 -4.20
C SER A 199 5.24 -0.03 -4.49
N ALA A 200 4.48 -0.72 -3.64
CA ALA A 200 3.08 -0.38 -3.48
C ALA A 200 2.95 0.71 -2.41
N GLU A 201 2.06 1.66 -2.66
CA GLU A 201 1.67 2.72 -1.75
C GLU A 201 0.18 2.56 -1.42
N LEU A 202 -0.10 2.43 -0.13
CA LEU A 202 -1.45 2.39 0.40
C LEU A 202 -1.63 3.63 1.26
N MET A 203 -2.55 4.48 0.87
CA MET A 203 -2.88 5.68 1.63
C MET A 203 -4.20 5.52 2.38
N ILE A 204 -4.29 6.04 3.60
CA ILE A 204 -5.53 6.07 4.38
C ILE A 204 -5.80 7.52 4.79
N TRP A 205 -6.76 8.16 4.14
CA TRP A 205 -7.14 9.54 4.44
C TRP A 205 -8.23 9.54 5.51
N ILE A 206 -7.93 10.10 6.69
CA ILE A 206 -8.87 10.21 7.81
C ILE A 206 -9.59 11.57 7.83
N ASP A 207 -9.01 12.60 7.21
CA ASP A 207 -9.64 13.90 6.96
C ASP A 207 -9.11 14.50 5.65
N SER A 208 -9.88 15.40 5.03
CA SER A 208 -9.40 16.21 3.91
C SER A 208 -10.10 17.55 3.81
N ARG A 209 -9.35 18.58 3.40
CA ARG A 209 -9.85 19.95 3.21
C ARG A 209 -9.59 20.42 1.79
N ASN A 210 -10.66 20.78 1.10
CA ASN A 210 -10.65 21.27 -0.28
C ASN A 210 -9.96 20.35 -1.30
N LYS A 211 -9.73 19.09 -0.93
CA LYS A 211 -9.09 18.07 -1.76
C LYS A 211 -9.75 16.71 -1.57
N ARG A 212 -9.65 15.90 -2.62
CA ARG A 212 -10.06 14.50 -2.66
C ARG A 212 -9.03 13.71 -3.46
N PRO A 213 -8.95 12.39 -3.28
CA PRO A 213 -8.10 11.55 -4.10
C PRO A 213 -8.45 11.69 -5.58
N SER A 214 -7.44 11.50 -6.43
CA SER A 214 -7.61 11.53 -7.88
C SER A 214 -8.44 10.35 -8.38
N GLY A 215 -9.21 10.59 -9.44
CA GLY A 215 -10.04 9.56 -10.09
C GLY A 215 -11.44 9.41 -9.50
N THR A 216 -12.05 8.27 -9.77
CA THR A 216 -13.39 7.91 -9.30
C THR A 216 -13.26 6.72 -8.35
N PRO A 217 -13.93 6.73 -7.19
CA PRO A 217 -13.83 5.61 -6.28
C PRO A 217 -14.50 4.35 -6.86
N SER A 218 -14.04 3.18 -6.44
CA SER A 218 -14.65 1.89 -6.74
C SER A 218 -16.11 1.89 -6.30
N ARG A 219 -16.98 1.17 -7.02
CA ARG A 219 -18.41 1.08 -6.70
C ARG A 219 -18.68 0.44 -5.33
N THR A 220 -17.76 -0.40 -4.86
CA THR A 220 -17.87 -1.10 -3.58
C THR A 220 -16.89 -0.49 -2.59
N PRO A 221 -17.37 0.19 -1.54
CA PRO A 221 -16.52 0.72 -0.48
C PRO A 221 -15.90 -0.44 0.33
N ALA A 222 -14.79 -0.17 1.01
CA ALA A 222 -14.23 -1.08 2.01
C ALA A 222 -14.88 -0.83 3.37
N GLN A 223 -15.17 -1.90 4.12
CA GLN A 223 -15.66 -1.84 5.50
C GLN A 223 -14.56 -2.36 6.41
N ILE A 224 -13.90 -1.46 7.14
CA ILE A 224 -12.71 -1.79 7.94
C ILE A 224 -12.84 -1.12 9.30
N GLY A 225 -12.69 -1.89 10.39
CA GLY A 225 -12.75 -1.34 11.76
C GLY A 225 -14.09 -0.68 12.13
N GLY A 226 -15.19 -1.06 11.48
CA GLY A 226 -16.51 -0.44 11.68
C GLY A 226 -16.74 0.86 10.90
N SER A 227 -15.75 1.32 10.14
CA SER A 227 -15.83 2.51 9.29
C SER A 227 -15.90 2.13 7.81
N SER A 228 -16.61 2.96 7.05
CA SER A 228 -16.71 2.84 5.60
C SER A 228 -15.66 3.71 4.92
N TYR A 229 -14.99 3.17 3.91
CA TYR A 229 -13.96 3.87 3.12
C TYR A 229 -14.31 3.85 1.64
N ALA A 230 -14.33 5.03 1.01
CA ALA A 230 -14.30 5.13 -0.43
C ALA A 230 -12.89 4.73 -0.92
N VAL A 231 -12.82 3.77 -1.84
CA VAL A 231 -11.55 3.21 -2.32
C VAL A 231 -11.24 3.79 -3.69
N TYR A 232 -10.07 4.39 -3.85
CA TYR A 232 -9.60 4.92 -5.12
C TYR A 232 -8.43 4.09 -5.62
N GLU A 233 -8.63 3.49 -6.78
CA GLU A 233 -7.74 2.52 -7.41
C GLU A 233 -7.04 3.22 -8.58
N LEU A 234 -5.82 3.74 -8.35
CA LEU A 234 -5.10 4.47 -9.39
C LEU A 234 -4.62 3.51 -10.50
N PRO A 235 -4.49 3.99 -11.75
CA PRO A 235 -4.05 3.14 -12.86
C PRO A 235 -2.71 2.45 -12.55
N LYS A 236 -2.66 1.12 -12.73
CA LYS A 236 -1.43 0.32 -12.59
C LYS A 236 -0.57 0.46 -13.84
N SER A 237 0.10 1.60 -14.01
CA SER A 237 0.92 1.90 -15.19
C SER A 237 2.42 1.57 -15.04
N GLY A 238 2.81 0.83 -14.00
CA GLY A 238 4.20 0.44 -13.74
C GLY A 238 4.34 -0.49 -12.53
N SER A 239 5.57 -0.61 -12.02
CA SER A 239 5.88 -1.35 -10.77
C SER A 239 5.35 -0.65 -9.52
N HIS A 240 5.12 0.66 -9.60
CA HIS A 240 4.55 1.44 -8.52
C HIS A 240 3.03 1.48 -8.62
N THR A 241 2.35 1.07 -7.55
CA THR A 241 0.90 1.02 -7.44
C THR A 241 0.43 1.91 -6.30
N ILE A 242 -0.68 2.62 -6.49
CA ILE A 242 -1.26 3.49 -5.45
C ILE A 242 -2.73 3.11 -5.25
N ILE A 243 -3.12 2.92 -4.00
CA ILE A 243 -4.51 2.74 -3.60
C ILE A 243 -4.80 3.64 -2.40
N VAL A 244 -5.91 4.37 -2.47
CA VAL A 244 -6.30 5.33 -1.43
C VAL A 244 -7.63 4.92 -0.79
N TYR A 245 -7.65 4.84 0.54
CA TYR A 245 -8.84 4.62 1.36
C TYR A 245 -9.24 5.95 2.00
N GLN A 246 -10.24 6.61 1.46
CA GLN A 246 -10.79 7.83 2.05
C GLN A 246 -11.93 7.49 3.00
N MET A 247 -11.77 7.81 4.29
CA MET A 247 -12.81 7.61 5.29
C MET A 247 -14.07 8.41 4.92
N ALA A 248 -15.23 7.77 4.96
CA ALA A 248 -16.49 8.40 4.55
C ALA A 248 -16.93 9.51 5.53
N GLU A 249 -16.70 9.29 6.83
CA GLU A 249 -16.95 10.25 7.89
C GLU A 249 -15.61 10.73 8.46
N PRO A 250 -15.14 11.93 8.11
CA PRO A 250 -13.84 12.44 8.56
C PRO A 250 -13.70 12.49 10.08
N THR A 251 -12.48 12.29 10.57
CA THR A 251 -12.15 12.33 12.01
C THR A 251 -10.81 13.01 12.26
N ASP A 252 -10.66 13.61 13.44
CA ASP A 252 -9.40 14.17 13.94
C ASP A 252 -8.57 13.13 14.74
N ALA A 253 -9.12 11.94 14.99
CA ALA A 253 -8.44 10.90 15.72
C ALA A 253 -8.88 9.49 15.31
N VAL A 254 -7.90 8.57 15.33
CA VAL A 254 -8.11 7.12 15.25
C VAL A 254 -7.38 6.44 16.39
N ALA A 255 -7.97 5.38 16.93
CA ALA A 255 -7.39 4.58 18.00
C ALA A 255 -7.33 3.11 17.58
N ASN A 256 -6.16 2.50 17.71
CA ASN A 256 -5.89 1.11 17.33
C ASN A 256 -6.37 0.75 15.92
N LEU A 257 -6.18 1.67 14.97
CA LEU A 257 -6.49 1.44 13.56
C LEU A 257 -5.69 0.23 13.06
N ASP A 258 -6.41 -0.78 12.59
CA ASP A 258 -5.83 -2.02 12.06
C ASP A 258 -5.33 -1.81 10.63
N LEU A 259 -4.04 -1.47 10.50
CA LEU A 259 -3.37 -1.25 9.21
C LEU A 259 -3.23 -2.56 8.40
N ARG A 260 -3.24 -3.71 9.08
CA ARG A 260 -3.19 -5.01 8.41
C ARG A 260 -4.48 -5.26 7.63
N ALA A 261 -5.64 -4.86 8.15
CA ALA A 261 -6.92 -5.02 7.44
C ALA A 261 -6.93 -4.26 6.09
N PHE A 262 -6.40 -3.03 6.04
CA PHE A 262 -6.25 -2.29 4.77
C PHE A 262 -5.27 -2.98 3.83
N THR A 263 -4.16 -3.48 4.37
CA THR A 263 -3.16 -4.23 3.60
C THR A 263 -3.80 -5.45 2.92
N LEU A 264 -4.62 -6.22 3.66
CA LEU A 264 -5.32 -7.38 3.12
C LEU A 264 -6.35 -7.01 2.05
N ASP A 265 -7.12 -5.93 2.24
CA ASP A 265 -8.07 -5.45 1.22
C ASP A 265 -7.32 -5.01 -0.05
N ALA A 266 -6.19 -4.31 0.10
CA ALA A 266 -5.34 -3.89 -1.02
C ALA A 266 -4.70 -5.09 -1.74
N MET A 267 -4.30 -6.15 -1.01
CA MET A 267 -3.86 -7.41 -1.61
C MET A 267 -4.96 -8.07 -2.42
N ALA A 268 -6.19 -8.13 -1.90
CA ALA A 268 -7.34 -8.72 -2.60
C ALA A 268 -7.68 -7.97 -3.89
N ARG A 269 -7.41 -6.66 -3.94
CA ARG A 269 -7.52 -5.80 -5.14
C ARG A 269 -6.28 -5.86 -6.04
N GLY A 270 -5.25 -6.60 -5.63
CA GLY A 270 -3.99 -6.76 -6.36
C GLY A 270 -3.13 -5.50 -6.42
N TYR A 271 -3.23 -4.61 -5.43
CA TYR A 271 -2.38 -3.42 -5.31
C TYR A 271 -1.12 -3.68 -4.48
N VAL A 272 -1.21 -4.56 -3.48
CA VAL A 272 -0.08 -4.98 -2.64
C VAL A 272 0.21 -6.47 -2.89
N PRO A 273 1.40 -6.85 -3.39
CA PRO A 273 1.81 -8.25 -3.49
C PRO A 273 2.02 -8.86 -2.10
N GLY A 274 1.57 -10.11 -1.86
CA GLY A 274 1.69 -10.74 -0.53
C GLY A 274 3.12 -11.10 -0.14
N GLU A 275 4.01 -11.23 -1.11
CA GLU A 275 5.43 -11.45 -0.94
C GLU A 275 6.23 -10.17 -0.66
N SER A 276 5.60 -8.99 -0.79
CA SER A 276 6.24 -7.71 -0.47
C SER A 276 6.41 -7.53 1.05
N GLU A 277 7.24 -6.58 1.45
CA GLU A 277 7.46 -6.22 2.84
C GLU A 277 6.89 -4.83 3.13
N LEU A 278 6.04 -4.71 4.16
CA LEU A 278 5.71 -3.41 4.74
C LEU A 278 7.00 -2.82 5.31
N CYS A 279 7.49 -1.74 4.72
CA CYS A 279 8.81 -1.19 5.00
C CYS A 279 8.78 0.18 5.69
N SER A 280 7.69 0.94 5.54
CA SER A 280 7.49 2.21 6.24
C SER A 280 6.01 2.47 6.46
N VAL A 281 5.70 3.01 7.64
CA VAL A 281 4.38 3.54 7.99
C VAL A 281 4.56 5.01 8.36
N GLN A 282 3.88 5.87 7.62
CA GLN A 282 3.93 7.32 7.76
C GLN A 282 2.54 7.83 8.08
N ALA A 283 2.42 8.87 8.90
CA ALA A 283 1.19 9.61 9.14
C ALA A 283 1.47 11.11 9.15
N GLY A 284 0.69 11.88 8.40
CA GLY A 284 0.97 13.28 8.17
C GLY A 284 -0.03 13.99 7.28
N PHE A 285 0.44 15.05 6.63
CA PHE A 285 -0.41 15.94 5.84
C PHE A 285 0.17 16.17 4.47
N GLU A 286 -0.54 15.74 3.43
CA GLU A 286 -0.26 16.19 2.07
C GLU A 286 -0.77 17.62 1.91
N VAL A 287 0.12 18.57 1.58
CA VAL A 287 -0.21 20.00 1.50
C VAL A 287 -0.13 20.46 0.04
N TRP A 288 -1.23 21.01 -0.48
CA TRP A 288 -1.28 21.70 -1.78
C TRP A 288 -1.28 23.22 -1.62
N ASP A 289 -1.85 23.73 -0.53
CA ASP A 289 -1.93 25.17 -0.25
C ASP A 289 -2.05 25.45 1.25
N GLY A 290 -1.22 26.36 1.78
CA GLY A 290 -1.23 26.75 3.18
C GLY A 290 -0.59 25.70 4.10
N GLY A 291 -1.31 25.24 5.12
CA GLY A 291 -0.86 24.17 6.04
C GLY A 291 -0.22 24.63 7.36
N VAL A 292 0.01 25.93 7.56
CA VAL A 292 0.45 26.45 8.87
C VAL A 292 -0.60 26.13 9.93
N GLY A 293 -0.17 25.47 11.01
CA GLY A 293 -1.04 25.06 12.11
C GLY A 293 -1.49 23.60 12.08
N LEU A 294 -1.26 22.86 10.99
CA LEU A 294 -1.44 21.41 10.96
C LEU A 294 -0.59 20.76 12.06
N ARG A 295 -1.19 19.84 12.82
CA ARG A 295 -0.53 19.22 13.98
C ARG A 295 -0.85 17.74 14.08
N THR A 296 0.17 16.95 14.37
CA THR A 296 0.04 15.63 14.99
C THR A 296 0.21 15.83 16.50
N ASP A 297 -0.83 15.54 17.28
CA ASP A 297 -0.81 15.65 18.75
C ASP A 297 -0.15 14.44 19.42
N SER A 298 -0.36 13.28 18.82
CA SER A 298 0.17 12.01 19.31
C SER A 298 0.14 10.99 18.18
N PHE A 299 1.18 10.18 18.11
CA PHE A 299 1.25 9.05 17.19
C PHE A 299 1.79 7.82 17.93
N SER A 300 1.20 6.66 17.64
CA SER A 300 1.75 5.37 18.03
C SER A 300 1.64 4.40 16.88
N PHE A 301 2.63 3.53 16.78
CA PHE A 301 2.62 2.39 15.87
C PHE A 301 3.23 1.19 16.59
N ASP A 302 2.59 0.03 16.39
CA ASP A 302 3.13 -1.25 16.80
C ASP A 302 2.83 -2.31 15.73
N ALA A 303 3.76 -3.22 15.55
CA ALA A 303 3.65 -4.30 14.59
C ALA A 303 4.48 -5.50 15.02
N ALA A 304 4.04 -6.69 14.61
CA ALA A 304 4.77 -7.91 14.83
C ALA A 304 4.74 -8.81 13.61
N ALA A 305 5.87 -9.48 13.36
CA ALA A 305 5.93 -10.60 12.43
C ALA A 305 5.28 -11.84 13.04
N GLY A 306 4.86 -12.76 12.17
CA GLY A 306 4.21 -14.01 12.53
C GLY A 306 2.88 -14.19 11.79
N PHE A 307 1.96 -14.89 12.41
CA PHE A 307 0.62 -15.12 11.86
C PHE A 307 -0.41 -14.57 12.83
N PRO A 308 -1.53 -13.99 12.35
CA PRO A 308 -2.65 -13.62 13.21
C PRO A 308 -2.96 -14.76 14.17
N THR A 309 -2.95 -14.44 15.46
CA THR A 309 -3.04 -15.44 16.52
C THR A 309 -4.07 -15.02 17.54
N GLY A 310 -5.01 -15.90 17.84
CA GLY A 310 -6.12 -15.66 18.75
C GLY A 310 -7.20 -16.74 18.63
N ALA A 311 -8.36 -16.48 19.23
CA ALA A 311 -9.48 -17.41 19.18
C ALA A 311 -10.11 -17.49 17.79
N VAL A 312 -10.49 -18.70 17.37
CA VAL A 312 -11.42 -18.91 16.26
C VAL A 312 -12.82 -19.00 16.87
N THR A 313 -13.56 -17.90 16.82
CA THR A 313 -14.91 -17.82 17.41
C THR A 313 -15.95 -18.38 16.43
N SER A 314 -17.02 -18.96 16.95
CA SER A 314 -18.13 -19.50 16.16
C SER A 314 -19.27 -18.49 16.07
N GLY A 315 -20.08 -18.58 15.01
CA GLY A 315 -21.38 -17.92 14.92
C GLY A 315 -22.38 -18.44 15.95
N VAL A 316 -22.11 -19.59 16.59
CA VAL A 316 -22.83 -20.01 17.80
C VAL A 316 -22.39 -19.13 18.98
N PRO A 317 -23.31 -18.39 19.64
CA PRO A 317 -22.95 -17.41 20.66
C PRO A 317 -22.06 -17.97 21.78
N GLY A 318 -20.94 -17.29 22.05
CA GLY A 318 -20.01 -17.62 23.14
C GLY A 318 -19.19 -18.90 22.92
N LYS A 319 -19.15 -19.44 21.69
CA LYS A 319 -18.41 -20.67 21.37
C LYS A 319 -17.13 -20.39 20.59
N CYS A 320 -16.09 -21.14 20.92
CA CYS A 320 -14.76 -21.06 20.33
C CYS A 320 -14.24 -22.45 19.98
N LEU A 321 -13.46 -22.54 18.91
CA LEU A 321 -12.68 -23.74 18.59
C LEU A 321 -11.55 -23.86 19.62
N ALA A 322 -11.49 -24.99 20.32
CA ALA A 322 -10.51 -25.22 21.38
C ALA A 322 -9.88 -26.60 21.25
N VAL A 323 -8.68 -26.77 21.79
CA VAL A 323 -7.97 -28.05 21.86
C VAL A 323 -7.68 -28.34 23.33
N PRO A 324 -8.37 -29.31 23.96
CA PRO A 324 -8.06 -29.69 25.34
C PRO A 324 -6.60 -30.12 25.47
N GLU A 325 -6.00 -29.89 26.63
CA GLU A 325 -4.59 -30.22 26.87
C GLU A 325 -4.31 -31.71 26.59
N GLY A 326 -3.28 -32.00 25.78
CA GLY A 326 -2.90 -33.35 25.38
C GLY A 326 -3.84 -34.01 24.35
N ALA A 327 -4.92 -33.36 23.93
CA ALA A 327 -5.84 -33.88 22.92
C ALA A 327 -5.31 -33.62 21.49
N ARG A 328 -5.75 -34.47 20.56
CA ARG A 328 -5.57 -34.25 19.10
C ARG A 328 -6.87 -33.92 18.39
N SER A 329 -7.99 -34.01 19.08
CA SER A 329 -9.31 -33.67 18.54
C SER A 329 -9.73 -32.33 19.11
N PRO A 330 -9.98 -31.32 18.26
CA PRO A 330 -10.54 -30.07 18.74
C PRO A 330 -11.98 -30.28 19.22
N VAL A 331 -12.46 -29.33 20.01
CA VAL A 331 -13.83 -29.25 20.53
C VAL A 331 -14.39 -27.85 20.27
N VAL A 332 -15.70 -27.72 20.39
CA VAL A 332 -16.38 -26.42 20.41
C VAL A 332 -16.71 -26.07 21.86
N GLY A 333 -15.84 -25.29 22.48
CA GLY A 333 -15.91 -24.90 23.89
C GLY A 333 -16.51 -23.52 24.11
N THR A 334 -16.78 -23.18 25.36
CA THR A 334 -17.08 -21.78 25.73
C THR A 334 -15.83 -20.93 25.56
N CYS A 335 -15.94 -19.76 24.92
CA CYS A 335 -14.81 -18.83 24.81
C CYS A 335 -14.36 -18.38 26.21
N ASP A 336 -13.12 -18.69 26.56
CA ASP A 336 -12.56 -18.48 27.90
C ASP A 336 -11.16 -17.81 27.87
N GLY A 337 -10.59 -17.61 26.68
CA GLY A 337 -9.30 -16.96 26.49
C GLY A 337 -8.11 -17.81 26.93
N THR A 338 -8.31 -19.10 27.20
CA THR A 338 -7.23 -20.01 27.56
C THR A 338 -6.34 -20.31 26.34
N PRO A 339 -5.07 -20.72 26.55
CA PRO A 339 -4.18 -21.15 25.47
C PRO A 339 -4.75 -22.28 24.60
N ALA A 340 -5.70 -23.08 25.12
CA ALA A 340 -6.43 -24.08 24.35
C ALA A 340 -7.20 -23.49 23.15
N GLN A 341 -7.50 -22.19 23.19
CA GLN A 341 -8.21 -21.46 22.14
C GLN A 341 -7.27 -20.64 21.26
N GLU A 342 -5.95 -20.72 21.47
CA GLU A 342 -4.99 -19.96 20.68
C GLU A 342 -4.71 -20.68 19.36
N TRP A 343 -5.12 -20.05 18.27
CA TRP A 343 -4.88 -20.52 16.91
C TRP A 343 -4.13 -19.46 16.14
N SER A 344 -3.15 -19.86 15.34
CA SER A 344 -2.51 -19.01 14.35
C SER A 344 -3.05 -19.32 12.96
N ARG A 345 -3.47 -18.31 12.18
CA ARG A 345 -3.90 -18.49 10.79
C ARG A 345 -2.79 -18.10 9.82
N THR A 346 -2.27 -19.06 9.07
CA THR A 346 -1.23 -18.79 8.06
C THR A 346 -1.80 -18.11 6.82
N ALA A 347 -0.93 -17.52 6.00
CA ALA A 347 -1.32 -16.98 4.69
C ALA A 347 -1.84 -18.04 3.69
N ALA A 348 -1.59 -19.32 3.94
CA ALA A 348 -2.14 -20.44 3.17
C ALA A 348 -3.51 -20.91 3.68
N ASP A 349 -4.16 -20.13 4.56
CA ASP A 349 -5.41 -20.46 5.25
C ASP A 349 -5.32 -21.75 6.08
N THR A 350 -4.15 -21.98 6.70
CA THR A 350 -3.95 -23.09 7.63
C THR A 350 -4.09 -22.61 9.05
N PHE A 351 -4.88 -23.31 9.86
CA PHE A 351 -5.05 -23.03 11.27
C PHE A 351 -4.09 -23.89 12.09
N VAL A 352 -3.18 -23.24 12.81
CA VAL A 352 -2.11 -23.87 13.58
C VAL A 352 -2.40 -23.72 15.06
N HIS A 353 -2.33 -24.82 15.82
CA HIS A 353 -2.38 -24.85 17.27
C HIS A 353 -1.17 -25.62 17.79
N ALA A 354 -0.37 -24.98 18.64
CA ALA A 354 0.84 -25.56 19.25
C ALA A 354 1.76 -26.30 18.25
N GLY A 355 1.92 -25.74 17.03
CA GLY A 355 2.77 -26.31 15.97
C GLY A 355 2.13 -27.44 15.14
N THR A 356 0.87 -27.77 15.39
CA THR A 356 0.08 -28.73 14.60
C THR A 356 -1.06 -28.04 13.86
N CYS A 357 -1.53 -28.63 12.78
CA CYS A 357 -2.48 -28.03 11.86
C CYS A 357 -3.86 -28.70 11.94
N LEU A 358 -4.92 -27.88 11.86
CA LEU A 358 -6.30 -28.34 11.74
C LEU A 358 -6.48 -29.07 10.41
N GLU A 359 -6.85 -30.35 10.45
CA GLU A 359 -7.01 -31.20 9.27
C GLU A 359 -8.42 -31.81 9.20
N ALA A 360 -8.99 -31.80 8.00
CA ALA A 360 -10.19 -32.56 7.67
C ALA A 360 -9.84 -33.99 7.27
N GLY A 361 -10.40 -34.95 7.99
CA GLY A 361 -10.26 -36.38 7.73
C GLY A 361 -11.38 -36.98 6.90
N ARG A 362 -11.27 -38.30 6.71
CA ARG A 362 -12.34 -39.11 6.12
C ARG A 362 -13.59 -39.08 7.02
N GLY A 363 -14.75 -39.16 6.39
CA GLY A 363 -16.04 -39.21 7.09
C GLY A 363 -16.40 -37.93 7.86
N GLY A 364 -15.79 -36.79 7.51
CA GLY A 364 -16.07 -35.49 8.13
C GLY A 364 -15.40 -35.29 9.50
N SER A 365 -14.43 -36.14 9.87
CA SER A 365 -13.66 -35.93 11.10
C SER A 365 -12.76 -34.69 11.00
N VAL A 366 -12.50 -34.04 12.13
CA VAL A 366 -11.57 -32.92 12.25
C VAL A 366 -10.59 -33.23 13.38
N PHE A 367 -9.30 -33.05 13.14
CA PHE A 367 -8.24 -33.35 14.10
C PHE A 367 -6.98 -32.51 13.85
N LEU A 368 -6.03 -32.59 14.77
CA LEU A 368 -4.71 -31.99 14.66
C LEU A 368 -3.70 -32.97 14.07
N ALA A 369 -2.99 -32.53 13.04
CA ALA A 369 -1.95 -33.28 12.36
C ALA A 369 -0.65 -32.47 12.26
N PRO A 370 0.51 -33.10 12.03
CA PRO A 370 1.70 -32.37 11.60
C PRO A 370 1.39 -31.50 10.38
N CYS A 371 1.89 -30.27 10.38
CA CYS A 371 1.62 -29.33 9.31
C CYS A 371 2.26 -29.78 7.99
N THR A 372 1.47 -29.80 6.92
CA THR A 372 1.84 -30.15 5.55
C THR A 372 1.21 -29.16 4.58
N GLU A 373 1.51 -29.29 3.29
CA GLU A 373 0.88 -28.45 2.25
C GLU A 373 -0.49 -28.99 1.78
N SER A 374 -0.98 -30.06 2.41
CA SER A 374 -2.22 -30.77 2.05
C SER A 374 -3.42 -29.84 1.95
N PRO A 375 -4.24 -29.92 0.89
CA PRO A 375 -5.52 -29.19 0.81
C PRO A 375 -6.49 -29.54 1.95
N ALA A 376 -6.29 -30.69 2.63
CA ALA A 376 -7.09 -31.07 3.79
C ALA A 376 -6.81 -30.20 5.04
N GLN A 377 -5.68 -29.46 5.04
CA GLN A 377 -5.29 -28.52 6.10
C GLN A 377 -5.53 -27.05 5.71
N ARG A 378 -6.16 -26.79 4.56
CA ARG A 378 -6.44 -25.43 4.07
C ARG A 378 -7.94 -25.13 4.18
N TRP A 379 -8.27 -24.02 4.83
CA TRP A 379 -9.61 -23.64 5.25
C TRP A 379 -9.93 -22.23 4.75
N ARG A 380 -10.29 -22.13 3.47
CA ARG A 380 -10.54 -20.84 2.84
C ARG A 380 -11.85 -20.22 3.37
N PRO A 381 -11.93 -18.88 3.47
CA PRO A 381 -13.20 -18.20 3.68
C PRO A 381 -14.21 -18.57 2.58
N GLY A 382 -15.46 -18.81 2.98
CA GLY A 382 -16.60 -19.04 2.12
C GLY A 382 -17.70 -18.00 2.33
N ALA A 383 -18.85 -18.21 1.69
CA ALA A 383 -20.03 -17.38 1.93
C ALA A 383 -20.49 -17.49 3.39
N SER A 384 -21.08 -16.42 3.94
CA SER A 384 -21.60 -16.38 5.31
C SER A 384 -20.54 -16.69 6.38
N ASP A 385 -19.31 -16.23 6.15
CA ASP A 385 -18.15 -16.40 7.03
C ASP A 385 -17.83 -17.87 7.34
N ALA A 386 -18.12 -18.76 6.38
CA ALA A 386 -17.80 -20.17 6.51
C ALA A 386 -16.31 -20.46 6.33
N LEU A 387 -15.79 -21.50 6.98
CA LEU A 387 -14.47 -22.06 6.71
C LEU A 387 -14.60 -23.31 5.85
N VAL A 388 -14.27 -23.17 4.56
CA VAL A 388 -14.40 -24.23 3.56
C VAL A 388 -13.08 -24.98 3.43
N ASN A 389 -13.11 -26.28 3.68
CA ASN A 389 -11.96 -27.15 3.49
C ASN A 389 -11.63 -27.33 2.00
N GLN A 390 -10.39 -27.11 1.59
CA GLN A 390 -10.02 -27.14 0.17
C GLN A 390 -9.97 -28.55 -0.44
N ALA A 391 -9.78 -29.61 0.37
CA ALA A 391 -9.81 -30.98 -0.15
C ALA A 391 -11.23 -31.48 -0.44
N SER A 392 -12.19 -31.16 0.42
CA SER A 392 -13.57 -31.66 0.33
C SER A 392 -14.57 -30.68 -0.27
N GLY A 393 -14.27 -29.36 -0.23
CA GLY A 393 -15.22 -28.31 -0.59
C GLY A 393 -16.35 -28.11 0.43
N GLN A 394 -16.25 -28.75 1.59
CA GLN A 394 -17.24 -28.75 2.66
C GLN A 394 -16.85 -27.81 3.80
N CYS A 395 -17.80 -27.47 4.68
CA CYS A 395 -17.65 -26.43 5.70
C CYS A 395 -17.33 -27.03 7.08
N LEU A 396 -16.48 -26.35 7.85
CA LEU A 396 -16.29 -26.63 9.28
C LEU A 396 -17.58 -26.31 10.03
N ASP A 397 -18.07 -27.26 10.81
CA ASP A 397 -19.39 -27.24 11.43
C ASP A 397 -19.29 -27.51 12.93
N ALA A 398 -19.90 -26.64 13.72
CA ALA A 398 -19.92 -26.66 15.18
C ALA A 398 -21.15 -27.35 15.81
N ALA A 399 -22.06 -27.91 15.01
CA ALA A 399 -23.35 -28.43 15.49
C ALA A 399 -23.25 -29.79 16.19
N ASP A 400 -22.18 -30.56 15.95
CA ASP A 400 -22.02 -31.89 16.54
C ASP A 400 -21.52 -31.79 18.00
N PRO A 401 -22.29 -32.33 18.98
CA PRO A 401 -21.87 -32.37 20.39
C PRO A 401 -20.55 -33.11 20.65
N ALA A 402 -20.14 -34.01 19.76
CA ALA A 402 -18.90 -34.77 19.85
C ALA A 402 -17.66 -33.99 19.37
N GLY A 403 -17.83 -32.76 18.91
CA GLY A 403 -16.76 -31.90 18.39
C GLY A 403 -16.99 -31.50 16.94
N PRO A 404 -16.21 -30.53 16.42
CA PRO A 404 -16.43 -29.98 15.09
C PRO A 404 -16.24 -31.05 14.01
N ARG A 405 -17.02 -30.93 12.94
CA ARG A 405 -16.96 -31.82 11.78
C ARG A 405 -16.91 -31.05 10.48
N VAL A 406 -16.62 -31.75 9.39
CA VAL A 406 -16.79 -31.21 8.04
C VAL A 406 -18.11 -31.72 7.47
N HIS A 407 -19.01 -30.79 7.15
CA HIS A 407 -20.35 -31.06 6.62
C HIS A 407 -20.65 -30.23 5.36
N MET A 408 -21.70 -30.61 4.64
CA MET A 408 -22.17 -29.85 3.48
C MET A 408 -22.48 -28.41 3.91
N CYS A 409 -21.97 -27.44 3.14
CA CYS A 409 -22.16 -26.03 3.45
C CYS A 409 -23.64 -25.63 3.37
N ASP A 410 -24.21 -25.15 4.47
CA ASP A 410 -25.63 -24.81 4.61
C ASP A 410 -25.89 -23.34 4.99
N ARG A 411 -24.83 -22.57 5.27
CA ARG A 411 -24.87 -21.16 5.72
C ARG A 411 -25.52 -20.96 7.09
N GLY A 412 -25.64 -22.03 7.88
CA GLY A 412 -26.12 -21.96 9.25
C GLY A 412 -25.08 -21.34 10.18
N ALA A 413 -25.54 -20.79 11.31
CA ALA A 413 -24.68 -20.17 12.33
C ALA A 413 -23.62 -21.14 12.90
N ALA A 414 -23.88 -22.45 12.86
CA ALA A 414 -22.92 -23.48 13.25
C ALA A 414 -21.72 -23.61 12.30
N GLN A 415 -21.84 -23.13 11.06
CA GLN A 415 -20.78 -23.12 10.06
C GLN A 415 -20.11 -21.76 9.89
N THR A 416 -20.59 -20.75 10.60
CA THR A 416 -20.00 -19.42 10.65
C THR A 416 -18.84 -19.40 11.65
N TRP A 417 -17.70 -18.86 11.25
CA TRP A 417 -16.51 -18.74 12.08
C TRP A 417 -15.81 -17.40 11.85
N TYR A 418 -15.27 -16.83 12.92
CA TYR A 418 -14.44 -15.62 12.87
C TYR A 418 -13.03 -15.96 13.37
N PRO A 419 -12.10 -16.25 12.44
CA PRO A 419 -10.67 -16.44 12.73
C PRO A 419 -10.02 -15.20 13.36
N PRO A 420 -8.83 -15.36 13.97
CA PRO A 420 -7.99 -14.20 14.27
C PRO A 420 -7.64 -13.45 12.98
N VAL A 421 -7.81 -12.13 13.03
CA VAL A 421 -7.45 -11.16 11.98
C VAL A 421 -6.22 -10.37 12.38
#